data_AF-A0A0L6ZF60-F1
#
_entry.id   AF-A0A0L6ZF60-F1
#
_cell.length_a   1.000
_cell.length_b   1.000
_cell.length_c   1.000
_cell.angle_alpha   90.00
_cell.angle_beta   90.00
_cell.angle_gamma   90.00
#
_symmetry.space_group_name_H-M   'P 1'
#
loop_
_entity.id
_entity.type
_entity.pdbx_description
1 polymer ?
#
loop_
_entity_poly.entity_id
_entity_poly.type
_entity_poly.pdbx_seq_one_letter_code
_entity_poly.pdbx_strand_id
1 'polypeptide(L)'
;MIKNLKKKRGFTLIELIIVIAILGILAAIAIPKFSDVQSSARKKADISSAKTIADTAAMLIADEQIAPGTANVTAASGAAGAGTNISLADAGGSGKLIADALNSVPAPKVKGTAFVVTITSGGVVSVSVKDGTNYYDIYPAQHSDWQ
;
A
#
# COMPACT_ATOMS: atom_id res chain seq x y z
N MET A 1 -32.54 -36.92 49.89
CA MET A 1 -31.90 -36.39 48.67
C MET A 1 -31.35 -35.00 48.99
N ILE A 2 -30.04 -34.85 49.19
CA ILE A 2 -29.42 -33.58 49.63
C ILE A 2 -29.10 -32.74 48.39
N LYS A 3 -29.77 -31.59 48.22
CA LYS A 3 -29.48 -30.62 47.16
C LYS A 3 -28.30 -29.75 47.57
N ASN A 4 -27.13 -30.01 46.97
CA ASN A 4 -25.97 -29.13 47.08
C ASN A 4 -26.23 -27.80 46.35
N LEU A 5 -26.52 -26.74 47.11
CA LEU A 5 -26.54 -25.36 46.62
C LEU A 5 -25.10 -24.88 46.43
N LYS A 6 -24.58 -24.99 45.20
CA LYS A 6 -23.27 -24.42 44.84
C LYS A 6 -23.31 -22.90 45.10
N LYS A 7 -22.47 -22.40 46.03
CA LYS A 7 -22.27 -20.95 46.23
C LYS A 7 -21.74 -20.35 44.92
N LYS A 8 -22.58 -19.57 44.22
CA LYS A 8 -22.10 -18.76 43.10
C LYS A 8 -21.24 -17.63 43.66
N ARG A 9 -19.93 -17.69 43.43
CA ARG A 9 -19.00 -16.58 43.68
C ARG A 9 -19.19 -15.58 42.55
N GLY A 10 -19.78 -14.42 42.85
CA GLY A 10 -19.85 -13.30 41.92
C GLY A 10 -18.50 -12.57 41.84
N PHE A 11 -18.21 -11.96 40.70
CA PHE A 11 -17.09 -11.03 40.54
C PHE A 11 -17.35 -9.78 41.40
N THR A 12 -16.35 -9.27 42.10
CA THR A 12 -16.48 -8.00 42.84
C THR A 12 -16.35 -6.82 41.88
N LEU A 13 -17.06 -5.73 42.18
CA LEU A 13 -16.94 -4.49 41.39
C LEU A 13 -15.51 -3.93 41.41
N ILE A 14 -14.79 -4.11 42.53
CA ILE A 14 -13.41 -3.65 42.66
C ILE A 14 -12.45 -4.44 41.75
N GLU A 15 -12.65 -5.75 41.60
CA GLU A 15 -11.87 -6.56 40.65
C GLU A 15 -12.06 -6.07 39.22
N LEU A 16 -13.29 -5.71 38.84
CA LEU A 16 -13.56 -5.18 37.50
C LEU A 16 -12.92 -3.79 37.29
N ILE A 17 -12.97 -2.92 38.30
CA ILE A 17 -12.37 -1.57 38.23
C ILE A 17 -10.85 -1.63 38.09
N ILE A 18 -10.17 -2.52 38.82
CA ILE A 18 -8.72 -2.67 38.71
C ILE A 18 -8.32 -3.21 37.34
N VAL A 19 -9.09 -4.14 36.76
CA VAL A 19 -8.82 -4.69 35.43
C VAL A 19 -8.90 -3.61 34.35
N ILE A 20 -9.96 -2.80 34.34
CA ILE A 20 -10.08 -1.72 33.35
C ILE A 20 -9.02 -0.63 33.56
N ALA A 21 -8.59 -0.38 34.80
CA ALA A 21 -7.51 0.56 35.09
C ALA A 21 -6.17 0.09 34.50
N ILE A 22 -5.81 -1.19 34.68
CA ILE A 22 -4.59 -1.76 34.10
C ILE A 22 -4.68 -1.78 32.57
N LEU A 23 -5.81 -2.21 32.00
CA LEU A 23 -6.03 -2.18 30.55
C LEU A 23 -5.94 -0.75 29.99
N GLY A 24 -6.41 0.26 30.74
CA GLY A 24 -6.28 1.67 30.36
C GLY A 24 -4.83 2.14 30.27
N ILE A 25 -3.97 1.77 31.23
CA ILE A 25 -2.54 2.12 31.22
C ILE A 25 -1.84 1.45 30.02
N LEU A 26 -2.11 0.16 29.79
CA LEU A 26 -1.53 -0.56 28.65
C LEU A 26 -1.98 0.03 27.31
N ALA A 27 -3.26 0.36 27.17
CA ALA A 27 -3.81 0.97 25.96
C ALA A 27 -3.19 2.34 25.67
N ALA A 28 -2.98 3.18 26.69
CA ALA A 28 -2.38 4.51 26.54
C ALA A 28 -0.97 4.46 25.92
N ILE A 29 -0.17 3.45 26.25
CA ILE A 29 1.18 3.26 25.69
C ILE A 29 1.12 2.57 24.32
N ALA A 30 0.23 1.58 24.16
CA ALA A 30 0.16 0.75 22.96
C ALA A 30 -0.40 1.50 21.73
N ILE A 31 -1.43 2.34 21.91
CA ILE A 31 -2.11 3.05 20.81
C ILE A 31 -1.16 3.90 19.96
N PRO A 32 -0.35 4.84 20.53
CA PRO A 32 0.53 5.67 19.71
C PRO A 32 1.59 4.82 18.99
N LYS A 33 2.17 3.83 19.68
CA LYS A 33 3.16 2.91 19.09
C LYS A 33 2.59 2.10 17.93
N PHE A 34 1.35 1.63 18.06
CA PHE A 34 0.70 0.86 17.01
C PHE A 34 0.40 1.73 15.77
N SER A 35 0.04 3.00 15.97
CA SER A 35 -0.18 3.96 14.88
C SER A 35 1.09 4.16 14.04
N ASP A 36 2.24 4.37 14.69
CA ASP A 36 3.53 4.57 14.00
C ASP A 36 3.97 3.33 13.21
N VAL A 37 3.81 2.14 13.81
CA VAL A 37 4.10 0.86 13.15
C VAL A 37 3.19 0.66 11.95
N GLN A 38 1.89 0.96 12.08
CA GLN A 38 0.94 0.84 10.98
C GLN A 38 1.29 1.79 9.83
N SER A 39 1.63 3.04 10.12
CA SER A 39 2.09 4.02 9.12
C SER A 39 3.35 3.53 8.40
N SER A 40 4.35 3.06 9.16
CA SER A 40 5.60 2.52 8.61
C SER A 40 5.38 1.27 7.76
N ALA A 41 4.43 0.40 8.15
CA ALA A 41 4.08 -0.79 7.39
C ALA A 41 3.42 -0.44 6.04
N ARG A 42 2.51 0.55 6.02
CA ARG A 42 1.91 1.07 4.79
C ARG A 42 2.96 1.66 3.86
N LYS A 43 3.88 2.47 4.41
CA LYS A 43 5.04 3.03 3.70
C LYS A 43 5.87 1.94 3.01
N LYS A 44 6.26 0.90 3.76
CA LYS A 44 7.02 -0.22 3.21
C LYS A 44 6.26 -1.03 2.16
N ALA A 45 4.95 -1.19 2.32
CA ALA A 45 4.11 -1.89 1.35
C ALA A 45 4.10 -1.16 0.00
N ASP A 46 3.93 0.17 0.01
CA ASP A 46 3.91 0.98 -1.21
C ASP A 46 5.26 0.97 -1.93
N ILE A 47 6.37 1.03 -1.18
CA ILE A 47 7.73 0.91 -1.74
C ILE A 47 7.95 -0.47 -2.38
N SER A 48 7.49 -1.55 -1.72
CA SER A 48 7.60 -2.91 -2.23
C SER A 48 6.79 -3.09 -3.52
N SER A 49 5.58 -2.54 -3.55
CA SER A 49 4.74 -2.50 -4.75
C SER A 49 5.43 -1.73 -5.87
N ALA A 50 5.92 -0.52 -5.60
CA ALA A 50 6.63 0.29 -6.58
C ALA A 50 7.86 -0.41 -7.17
N LYS A 51 8.64 -1.12 -6.34
CA LYS A 51 9.76 -1.93 -6.83
C LYS A 51 9.31 -3.06 -7.75
N THR A 52 8.25 -3.79 -7.36
CA THR A 52 7.70 -4.89 -8.18
C THR A 52 7.24 -4.38 -9.55
N ILE A 53 6.60 -3.21 -9.56
CA ILE A 53 6.17 -2.52 -10.78
C ILE A 53 7.38 -2.16 -11.65
N ALA A 54 8.41 -1.57 -11.04
CA ALA A 54 9.63 -1.18 -11.75
C ALA A 54 10.37 -2.40 -12.34
N ASP A 55 10.51 -3.48 -11.57
CA ASP A 55 11.14 -4.72 -12.01
C ASP A 55 10.37 -5.33 -13.20
N THR A 56 9.03 -5.34 -13.14
CA THR A 56 8.18 -5.85 -14.23
C THR A 56 8.32 -5.01 -15.49
N ALA A 57 8.33 -3.68 -15.36
CA ALA A 57 8.54 -2.79 -16.49
C ALA A 57 9.95 -2.97 -17.09
N ALA A 58 10.98 -3.14 -16.27
CA ALA A 58 12.34 -3.42 -16.72
C ALA A 58 12.44 -4.76 -17.47
N MET A 59 11.75 -5.80 -17.00
CA MET A 59 11.66 -7.09 -17.71
C MET A 59 11.01 -6.94 -19.09
N LEU A 60 9.90 -6.20 -19.19
CA LEU A 60 9.21 -5.98 -20.46
C LEU A 60 10.03 -5.15 -21.46
N ILE A 61 10.89 -4.24 -20.96
CA ILE A 61 11.87 -3.53 -21.79
C ILE A 61 12.96 -4.49 -22.27
N ALA A 62 13.45 -5.36 -21.38
CA ALA A 62 14.48 -6.36 -21.72
C ALA A 62 14.00 -7.39 -22.74
N ASP A 63 12.72 -7.75 -22.70
CA ASP A 63 12.06 -8.65 -23.66
C ASP A 63 11.67 -7.94 -24.98
N GLU A 64 12.08 -6.67 -25.17
CA GLU A 64 11.77 -5.82 -26.33
C GLU A 64 10.26 -5.61 -26.58
N GLN A 65 9.41 -5.93 -25.60
CA GLN A 65 7.97 -5.72 -25.69
C GLN A 65 7.58 -4.25 -25.50
N ILE A 66 8.47 -3.46 -24.88
CA ILE A 66 8.28 -2.02 -24.63
C ILE A 66 9.53 -1.26 -25.04
N ALA A 67 9.37 -0.24 -25.89
CA ALA A 67 10.46 0.64 -26.29
C ALA A 67 10.69 1.77 -25.26
N PRO A 68 11.94 2.01 -24.83
CA PRO A 68 12.26 3.12 -23.94
C PRO A 68 12.02 4.47 -24.62
N GLY A 69 11.43 5.42 -23.91
CA GLY A 69 11.07 6.74 -24.44
C GLY A 69 9.61 6.89 -24.87
N THR A 70 8.78 5.85 -24.72
CA THR A 70 7.34 6.00 -24.80
C THR A 70 6.85 6.72 -23.55
N ALA A 71 6.46 7.99 -23.72
CA ALA A 71 6.05 8.89 -22.65
C ALA A 71 5.05 8.23 -21.69
N ASN A 72 5.26 8.44 -20.37
CA ASN A 72 4.30 8.26 -19.28
C ASN A 72 3.34 7.07 -19.41
N VAL A 73 3.88 5.86 -19.25
CA VAL A 73 3.10 4.63 -19.04
C VAL A 73 2.40 4.67 -17.67
N THR A 74 1.29 5.40 -17.63
CA THR A 74 0.46 5.53 -16.42
C THR A 74 -0.44 4.30 -16.30
N ALA A 75 0.14 3.20 -15.82
CA ALA A 75 -0.57 1.98 -15.47
C ALA A 75 -0.94 2.02 -13.97
N ALA A 76 -2.18 2.41 -13.68
CA ALA A 76 -2.74 2.38 -12.33
C ALA A 76 -3.20 0.95 -12.00
N SER A 77 -2.57 0.27 -11.03
CA SER A 77 -3.07 -1.00 -10.51
C SER A 77 -4.19 -0.77 -9.48
N GLY A 78 -5.43 -1.04 -9.89
CA GLY A 78 -6.58 -1.26 -9.02
C GLY A 78 -7.06 -2.70 -9.21
N ALA A 79 -7.14 -3.47 -8.12
CA ALA A 79 -7.39 -4.91 -8.16
C ALA A 79 -8.69 -5.30 -8.87
N ALA A 80 -8.68 -6.47 -9.52
CA ALA A 80 -9.84 -7.15 -10.06
C ALA A 80 -11.00 -7.17 -9.06
N GLY A 81 -12.08 -6.45 -9.38
CA GLY A 81 -13.34 -6.46 -8.63
C GLY A 81 -13.99 -5.09 -8.39
N ALA A 82 -13.25 -3.99 -8.45
CA ALA A 82 -13.84 -2.63 -8.40
C ALA A 82 -12.87 -1.58 -8.96
N GLY A 83 -13.24 -0.94 -10.08
CA GLY A 83 -12.67 0.34 -10.52
C GLY A 83 -11.40 0.26 -11.38
N THR A 84 -11.58 0.26 -12.70
CA THR A 84 -10.52 0.56 -13.67
C THR A 84 -10.41 2.09 -13.83
N ASN A 85 -9.51 2.75 -13.11
CA ASN A 85 -9.15 4.14 -13.42
C ASN A 85 -7.85 4.14 -14.23
N ILE A 86 -7.97 3.63 -15.45
CA ILE A 86 -6.91 3.56 -16.45
C ILE A 86 -6.75 4.97 -17.05
N SER A 87 -5.63 5.64 -16.80
CA SER A 87 -5.29 6.92 -17.42
C SER A 87 -4.06 6.74 -18.28
N LEU A 88 -4.19 6.06 -19.42
CA LEU A 88 -3.06 5.79 -20.33
C LEU A 88 -2.63 7.10 -21.02
N ALA A 89 -1.38 7.48 -20.84
CA ALA A 89 -0.72 8.48 -21.69
C ALA A 89 0.35 7.78 -22.53
N ASP A 90 0.00 6.66 -23.15
CA ASP A 90 0.92 5.81 -23.90
C ASP A 90 0.43 5.66 -25.35
N ALA A 91 1.23 6.16 -26.30
CA ALA A 91 0.89 6.11 -27.71
C ALA A 91 1.11 4.72 -28.34
N GLY A 92 1.74 3.78 -27.62
CA GLY A 92 2.24 2.51 -28.18
C GLY A 92 1.65 1.21 -27.60
N GLY A 93 0.77 1.25 -26.60
CA GLY A 93 0.21 0.06 -25.96
C GLY A 93 1.05 -0.54 -24.82
N SER A 94 2.29 -0.08 -24.64
CA SER A 94 3.21 -0.36 -23.52
C SER A 94 2.54 -0.27 -22.14
N GLY A 95 1.66 0.72 -21.94
CA GLY A 95 0.94 0.92 -20.68
C GLY A 95 -0.16 -0.06 -20.40
N LYS A 96 -0.71 -0.68 -21.44
CA LYS A 96 -1.63 -1.80 -21.28
C LYS A 96 -0.88 -3.06 -20.86
N LEU A 97 0.30 -3.34 -21.43
CA LEU A 97 1.09 -4.52 -21.08
C LEU A 97 1.56 -4.50 -19.62
N ILE A 98 2.02 -3.35 -19.14
CA ILE A 98 2.39 -3.16 -17.73
C ILE A 98 1.16 -3.29 -16.82
N ALA A 99 0.04 -2.68 -17.18
CA ALA A 99 -1.21 -2.81 -16.40
C ALA A 99 -1.70 -4.27 -16.34
N ASP A 100 -1.67 -5.00 -17.46
CA ASP A 100 -2.06 -6.40 -17.54
C ASP A 100 -1.12 -7.31 -16.73
N ALA A 101 0.18 -7.02 -16.73
CA ALA A 101 1.16 -7.74 -15.91
C ALA A 101 0.99 -7.49 -14.40
N LEU A 102 0.34 -6.39 -14.01
CA LEU A 102 0.25 -5.91 -12.62
C LEU A 102 -1.17 -5.93 -12.04
N ASN A 103 -2.06 -6.74 -12.61
CA ASN A 103 -3.46 -6.91 -12.19
C ASN A 103 -3.67 -7.23 -10.69
N SER A 104 -2.62 -7.65 -9.97
CA SER A 104 -2.67 -8.04 -8.55
C SER A 104 -1.97 -7.06 -7.60
N VAL A 105 -1.38 -5.96 -8.06
CA VAL A 105 -0.70 -5.02 -7.14
C VAL A 105 -1.73 -4.19 -6.38
N PRO A 106 -1.68 -4.15 -5.02
CA PRO A 106 -2.60 -3.35 -4.23
C PRO A 106 -2.47 -1.86 -4.53
N ALA A 107 -3.57 -1.12 -4.41
CA ALA A 107 -3.52 0.34 -4.47
C ALA A 107 -2.63 0.92 -3.35
N PRO A 108 -1.98 2.08 -3.60
CA PRO A 108 -1.17 2.78 -2.60
C PRO A 108 -1.91 2.95 -1.26
N LYS A 109 -1.20 2.81 -0.15
CA LYS A 109 -1.75 2.84 1.22
C LYS A 109 -1.44 4.12 1.97
N VAL A 110 -0.47 4.92 1.51
CA VAL A 110 -0.02 6.15 2.17
C VAL A 110 -0.64 7.40 1.54
N LYS A 111 -0.44 7.61 0.24
CA LYS A 111 -0.99 8.74 -0.53
C LYS A 111 -1.43 8.30 -1.90
N GLY A 112 -2.23 9.13 -2.55
CA GLY A 112 -2.63 8.96 -3.95
C GLY A 112 -3.55 7.78 -4.23
N THR A 113 -3.95 7.69 -5.50
CA THR A 113 -4.97 6.74 -5.96
C THR A 113 -4.40 5.66 -6.87
N ALA A 114 -3.19 5.87 -7.40
CA ALA A 114 -2.58 5.00 -8.40
C ALA A 114 -1.05 5.08 -8.37
N PHE A 115 -0.41 3.97 -8.72
CA PHE A 115 0.99 3.97 -9.17
C PHE A 115 1.05 4.37 -10.65
N VAL A 116 2.16 5.01 -11.03
CA VAL A 116 2.43 5.54 -12.37
C VAL A 116 3.85 5.17 -12.72
N VAL A 117 4.05 4.61 -13.91
CA VAL A 117 5.37 4.18 -14.39
C VAL A 117 5.84 5.14 -15.46
N THR A 118 7.05 5.66 -15.30
CA THR A 118 7.67 6.52 -16.30
C THR A 118 8.94 5.86 -16.79
N ILE A 119 9.00 5.61 -18.09
CA ILE A 119 10.17 5.04 -18.76
C ILE A 119 10.80 6.14 -19.58
N THR A 120 11.99 6.59 -19.18
CA THR A 120 12.70 7.66 -19.91
C THR A 120 13.32 7.10 -21.19
N SER A 121 13.60 7.95 -22.19
CA SER A 121 14.30 7.56 -23.43
C SER A 121 15.65 6.87 -23.19
N GLY A 122 16.28 7.11 -22.04
CA GLY A 122 17.49 6.39 -21.60
C GLY A 122 17.25 5.03 -20.94
N GLY A 123 16.04 4.47 -20.97
CA GLY A 123 15.71 3.16 -20.38
C GLY A 123 15.56 3.14 -18.86
N VAL A 124 15.62 4.30 -18.20
CA VAL A 124 15.43 4.41 -16.75
C VAL A 124 13.95 4.29 -16.42
N VAL A 125 13.61 3.36 -15.53
CA VAL A 125 12.26 3.12 -15.01
C VAL A 125 12.10 3.81 -13.66
N SER A 126 11.13 4.72 -13.58
CA SER A 126 10.72 5.38 -12.34
C SER A 126 9.27 5.04 -12.02
N VAL A 127 8.95 4.93 -10.73
CA VAL A 127 7.58 4.69 -10.26
C VAL A 127 7.18 5.77 -9.27
N SER A 128 6.05 6.41 -9.58
CA SER A 128 5.48 7.51 -8.82
C SER A 128 4.07 7.16 -8.35
N VAL A 129 3.60 7.83 -7.31
CA VAL A 129 2.20 7.78 -6.88
C VAL A 129 1.49 9.06 -7.31
N LYS A 130 0.32 8.91 -7.93
CA LYS A 130 -0.52 10.02 -8.38
C LYS A 130 -1.52 10.40 -7.30
N ASP A 131 -1.55 11.68 -6.94
CA ASP A 131 -2.56 12.29 -6.08
C ASP A 131 -3.14 13.54 -6.77
N GLY A 132 -4.31 13.40 -7.39
CA GLY A 132 -4.87 14.44 -8.26
C GLY A 132 -3.95 14.74 -9.44
N THR A 133 -3.39 15.96 -9.47
CA THR A 133 -2.44 16.43 -10.49
C THR A 133 -0.98 16.23 -10.08
N ASN A 134 -0.72 15.92 -8.80
CA ASN A 134 0.62 15.76 -8.26
C ASN A 134 1.12 14.33 -8.45
N TYR A 135 2.43 14.19 -8.68
CA TYR A 135 3.13 12.91 -8.78
C TYR A 135 4.27 12.90 -7.76
N TYR A 136 4.35 11.84 -6.98
CA TYR A 136 5.36 11.68 -5.95
C TYR A 136 6.21 10.45 -6.24
N ASP A 137 7.50 10.64 -6.49
CA ASP A 137 8.41 9.55 -6.83
C ASP A 137 8.73 8.68 -5.61
N ILE A 138 8.62 7.36 -5.81
CA ILE A 138 8.89 6.34 -4.78
C ILE A 138 10.11 5.50 -5.16
N TYR A 139 10.33 5.28 -6.46
CA TYR A 139 11.43 4.50 -7.00
C TYR A 139 12.06 5.21 -8.21
N PRO A 140 13.40 5.24 -8.37
CA PRO A 140 14.42 4.53 -7.59
C PRO A 140 14.83 5.20 -6.26
N ALA A 141 14.58 6.50 -6.12
CA ALA A 141 14.87 7.25 -4.90
C ALA A 141 13.56 7.76 -4.28
N GLN A 142 13.44 7.62 -2.96
CA GLN A 142 12.30 8.12 -2.20
C GLN A 142 12.52 9.60 -1.87
N HIS A 143 11.61 10.46 -2.30
CA HIS A 143 11.63 11.87 -1.90
C HIS A 143 10.97 12.10 -0.54
N SER A 144 11.20 13.22 0.14
CA SER A 144 10.51 13.52 1.42
C SER A 144 9.00 13.73 1.26
N ASP A 145 8.56 14.08 0.06
CA ASP A 145 7.27 14.72 -0.18
C ASP A 145 6.10 13.72 -0.24
N TRP A 146 6.40 12.44 -0.47
CA TRP A 146 5.41 11.36 -0.46
C TRP A 146 4.96 10.95 0.95
N GLN A 147 5.71 11.33 2.00
CA GLN A 147 5.52 10.84 3.37
C GLN A 147 4.34 11.44 4.13
#